data_AF-A0A9X0HJB1-F1
#
_entry.id   AF-A0A9X0HJB1-F1
#
_cell.length_a   1.000
_cell.length_b   1.000
_cell.length_c   1.000
_cell.angle_alpha   90.00
_cell.angle_beta   90.00
_cell.angle_gamma   90.00
#
_symmetry.space_group_name_H-M   'P 1'
#
loop_
_entity.id
_entity.type
_entity.pdbx_description
1 polymer ?
#
loop_
_entity_poly.entity_id
_entity_poly.type
_entity_poly.pdbx_seq_one_letter_code
_entity_poly.pdbx_strand_id
1 'polypeptide(L)' 'MDNPATQPTRIRQLMPAGYLRILQTRTDCKQKATLNDVVLSESTNSKYWPAVEQLAQETDPNGFAAWQAAHLQPHQ' A
#
# COMPACT_ATOMS: atom_id res chain seq x y z
N MET A 1 25.04 15.77 6.96
CA MET A 1 23.83 16.59 7.24
C MET A 1 22.68 15.82 6.63
N ASP A 2 22.29 14.77 7.32
CA ASP A 2 21.47 13.69 6.80
C ASP A 2 20.05 13.99 7.27
N ASN A 3 19.29 14.71 6.45
CA ASN A 3 17.95 15.18 6.78
C ASN A 3 17.01 13.96 6.96
N PRO A 4 16.47 13.67 8.15
CA PRO A 4 15.66 12.46 8.37
C PRO A 4 14.16 12.65 8.02
N ALA A 5 13.77 13.77 7.42
CA ALA A 5 12.38 14.10 7.15
C ALA A 5 12.05 13.99 5.65
N THR A 6 10.83 13.48 5.37
CA THR A 6 10.10 13.44 4.09
C THR A 6 10.36 12.30 3.10
N GLN A 7 10.49 11.05 3.56
CA GLN A 7 9.96 9.96 2.73
C GLN A 7 8.44 9.90 2.92
N PRO A 8 7.62 9.98 1.85
CA PRO A 8 6.19 9.78 1.97
C PRO A 8 5.96 8.41 2.61
N THR A 9 5.14 8.38 3.66
CA THR A 9 4.69 7.11 4.26
C THR A 9 4.21 6.24 3.12
N ARG A 10 4.81 5.07 2.92
CA ARG A 10 4.42 4.16 1.83
C ARG A 10 3.21 3.35 2.29
N ILE A 11 2.31 2.98 1.38
CA ILE A 11 1.15 2.14 1.75
C ILE A 11 1.56 0.83 2.45
N ARG A 12 2.73 0.27 2.09
CA ARG A 12 3.34 -0.90 2.73
C ARG A 12 3.61 -0.76 4.24
N GLN A 13 3.82 0.46 4.71
CA GLN A 13 4.12 0.72 6.13
C GLN A 13 2.86 0.74 7.00
N LEU A 14 1.71 0.94 6.37
CA LEU A 14 0.39 0.89 7.00
C LEU A 14 -0.15 -0.54 7.11
N MET A 15 0.43 -1.45 6.35
CA MET A 15 0.04 -2.85 6.31
C MET A 15 0.78 -3.68 7.37
N PRO A 16 0.18 -4.77 7.86
CA PRO A 16 0.75 -5.56 8.94
C PRO A 16 1.89 -6.45 8.42
N ALA A 17 2.72 -6.94 9.33
CA ALA A 17 3.75 -7.91 8.99
C ALA A 17 3.10 -9.16 8.35
N GLY A 18 3.58 -9.55 7.16
CA GLY A 18 3.00 -10.67 6.41
C GLY A 18 1.79 -10.31 5.54
N TYR A 19 1.54 -9.03 5.27
CA TYR A 19 0.48 -8.55 4.38
C TYR A 19 0.38 -9.30 3.05
N LEU A 20 1.51 -9.72 2.46
CA LEU A 20 1.54 -10.52 1.23
C LEU A 20 0.71 -11.80 1.34
N ARG A 21 0.72 -12.49 2.49
CA ARG A 21 -0.08 -13.70 2.70
C ARG A 21 -1.58 -13.39 2.72
N ILE A 22 -1.96 -12.28 3.35
CA ILE A 22 -3.37 -11.84 3.42
C ILE A 22 -3.85 -11.44 2.01
N LEU A 23 -3.04 -10.66 1.29
CA LEU A 23 -3.33 -10.27 -0.08
C LEU A 23 -3.43 -11.49 -1.00
N GLN A 24 -2.55 -12.49 -0.86
CA GLN A 24 -2.67 -13.74 -1.63
C GLN A 24 -4.02 -14.42 -1.41
N THR A 25 -4.44 -14.57 -0.16
CA THR A 25 -5.73 -15.19 0.17
C THR A 25 -6.90 -14.41 -0.41
N ARG A 26 -6.84 -13.07 -0.41
CA ARG A 26 -7.93 -12.21 -0.92
C ARG A 26 -8.00 -12.14 -2.44
N THR A 27 -6.85 -12.14 -3.09
CA THR A 27 -6.75 -11.95 -4.54
C THR A 27 -6.64 -13.26 -5.33
N ASP A 28 -6.58 -14.39 -4.64
CA ASP A 28 -6.16 -15.70 -5.16
C ASP A 28 -4.82 -15.66 -5.94
N CYS A 29 -4.01 -14.61 -5.70
CA CYS A 29 -2.79 -14.42 -6.46
C CYS A 29 -1.71 -15.40 -5.97
N LYS A 30 -1.39 -16.40 -6.80
CA LYS A 30 -0.34 -17.39 -6.47
C LYS A 30 1.07 -16.80 -6.39
N GLN A 31 1.28 -15.60 -6.94
CA GLN A 31 2.59 -14.93 -6.97
C GLN A 31 2.70 -13.79 -5.96
N LYS A 32 3.38 -14.05 -4.83
CA LYS A 32 3.68 -13.02 -3.82
C LYS A 32 4.50 -11.87 -4.37
N ALA A 33 5.41 -12.17 -5.30
CA ALA A 33 6.28 -11.17 -5.92
C ALA A 33 5.47 -10.10 -6.67
N THR A 34 4.43 -10.51 -7.41
CA THR A 34 3.53 -9.58 -8.11
C THR A 34 2.77 -8.67 -7.14
N LEU A 35 2.26 -9.22 -6.03
CA LEU A 35 1.60 -8.41 -5.00
C LEU A 35 2.56 -7.45 -4.33
N ASN A 36 3.78 -7.91 -4.02
CA ASN A 36 4.81 -7.07 -3.44
C ASN A 36 5.22 -5.93 -4.39
N ASP A 37 5.35 -6.22 -5.68
CA ASP A 37 5.65 -5.21 -6.70
C ASP A 37 4.54 -4.17 -6.80
N VAL A 38 3.27 -4.60 -6.85
CA VAL A 38 2.11 -3.69 -6.87
C VAL A 38 2.10 -2.76 -5.67
N VAL A 39 2.45 -3.27 -4.48
CA VAL A 39 2.53 -2.49 -3.23
C VAL A 39 3.74 -1.55 -3.22
N LEU A 40 4.90 -1.98 -3.70
CA LEU A 40 6.12 -1.18 -3.73
C LEU A 40 6.06 -0.07 -4.79
N SER A 41 5.52 -0.40 -5.96
CA SER A 41 5.34 0.50 -7.10
C SER A 41 4.07 1.33 -6.98
N GLU A 42 3.30 1.15 -5.91
CA GLU A 42 2.02 1.82 -5.64
C GLU A 42 1.13 1.84 -6.89
N SER A 43 1.05 0.69 -7.56
CA SER A 43 0.41 0.54 -8.86
C SER A 43 -1.11 0.54 -8.72
N THR A 44 -1.68 1.73 -8.60
CA THR A 44 -3.12 1.99 -8.44
C THR A 44 -3.97 1.45 -9.60
N ASN A 45 -3.38 1.26 -10.79
CA ASN A 45 -4.02 0.66 -11.95
C ASN A 45 -4.09 -0.89 -11.89
N SER A 46 -3.41 -1.52 -10.94
CA SER A 46 -3.38 -2.98 -10.84
C SER A 46 -4.71 -3.55 -10.38
N LYS A 47 -5.13 -4.68 -10.95
CA LYS A 47 -6.32 -5.41 -10.49
C LYS A 47 -6.24 -5.88 -9.02
N TYR A 48 -5.03 -5.92 -8.45
CA TYR A 48 -4.79 -6.31 -7.06
C TYR A 48 -4.78 -5.11 -6.11
N TRP A 49 -4.72 -3.89 -6.64
CA TRP A 49 -4.70 -2.66 -5.85
C TRP A 49 -5.89 -2.50 -4.89
N PRO A 50 -7.15 -2.82 -5.28
CA PRO A 50 -8.27 -2.70 -4.35
C PRO A 50 -8.10 -3.54 -3.08
N ALA A 51 -7.44 -4.70 -3.18
CA ALA A 51 -7.17 -5.54 -2.02
C ALA A 51 -6.08 -4.95 -1.12
N VAL A 52 -5.11 -4.23 -1.70
CA VAL A 52 -4.07 -3.49 -0.98
C VAL A 52 -4.69 -2.34 -0.19
N GLU A 53 -5.54 -1.54 -0.84
CA GLU A 53 -6.24 -0.42 -0.19
C GLU A 53 -7.11 -0.90 0.97
N GLN A 54 -7.90 -1.95 0.76
CA GLN A 54 -8.71 -2.53 1.83
C GLN A 54 -7.85 -3.00 2.99
N LEU A 55 -6.75 -3.70 2.73
CA LEU A 55 -5.87 -4.19 3.79
C LEU A 55 -5.22 -3.05 4.58
N ALA A 56 -4.75 -2.01 3.89
CA ALA A 56 -4.19 -0.82 4.53
C ALA A 56 -5.25 -0.09 5.37
N GLN A 57 -6.47 0.07 4.83
CA GLN A 57 -7.58 0.70 5.53
C GLN A 57 -8.04 -0.08 6.77
N GLU A 58 -8.09 -1.41 6.71
CA GLU A 58 -8.46 -2.24 7.86
C GLU A 58 -7.38 -2.28 8.94
N THR A 59 -6.12 -2.18 8.55
CA THR A 59 -4.99 -2.26 9.48
C THR A 59 -4.75 -0.93 10.17
N ASP A 60 -4.69 0.15 9.39
CA ASP A 60 -4.49 1.51 9.90
C ASP A 60 -5.32 2.51 9.08
N PRO A 61 -6.60 2.71 9.45
CA PRO A 61 -7.50 3.60 8.70
C PRO A 61 -7.05 5.06 8.75
N ASN A 62 -6.42 5.49 9.85
CA ASN A 62 -5.94 6.87 10.01
C ASN A 62 -4.72 7.13 9.12
N GLY A 63 -3.75 6.22 9.12
CA GLY A 63 -2.57 6.26 8.28
C GLY A 63 -2.93 6.08 6.81
N PHE A 64 -3.91 5.24 6.48
CA PHE A 64 -4.42 5.11 5.11
C PHE A 64 -5.09 6.39 4.64
N ALA A 65 -5.93 7.03 5.46
CA ALA A 65 -6.52 8.33 5.14
C ALA A 65 -5.44 9.42 4.93
N ALA A 66 -4.38 9.44 5.76
CA ALA A 66 -3.27 10.37 5.59
C ALA A 66 -2.44 10.08 4.32
N TRP A 67 -2.14 8.81 4.05
CA TRP A 67 -1.48 8.37 2.82
C TRP A 67 -2.32 8.73 1.59
N GLN A 68 -3.62 8.49 1.65
CA GLN A 68 -4.57 8.78 0.59
C GLN A 68 -4.63 10.28 0.36
N ALA A 69 -4.78 11.09 1.40
CA ALA A 69 -4.76 12.55 1.29
C ALA A 69 -3.46 13.08 0.67
N ALA A 70 -2.32 12.42 0.90
CA ALA A 70 -1.03 12.80 0.32
C ALA A 70 -0.82 12.30 -1.13
N HIS A 71 -1.32 11.12 -1.49
CA HIS A 71 -1.13 10.49 -2.81
C HIS A 71 -2.26 10.78 -3.82
N LEU A 72 -3.47 11.08 -3.35
CA LEU A 72 -4.59 11.52 -4.20
C LEU A 72 -4.59 13.02 -4.46
N GLN A 73 -3.60 13.79 -3.98
CA GLN A 73 -3.43 15.15 -4.49
C GLN A 73 -3.03 15.04 -5.96
N PRO A 74 -3.88 15.49 -6.91
CA PRO A 74 -3.41 15.66 -8.27
C PRO A 74 -2.24 16.65 -8.20
N HIS A 75 -1.09 16.28 -8.76
CA HIS A 75 -0.13 17.29 -9.20
C HIS A 75 -0.92 18.27 -10.09
N GLN A 76 -1.23 19.44 -9.53
CA GLN A 76 -1.61 20.62 -10.31
C GLN A 76 -0.38 21.10 -11.08
#